data_AF-A0A960TY35-F1
#
_entry.id   AF-A0A960TY35-F1
#
_cell.length_a   1.000
_cell.length_b   1.000
_cell.length_c   1.000
_cell.angle_alpha   90.00
_cell.angle_beta   90.00
_cell.angle_gamma   90.00
#
_symmetry.space_group_name_H-M   'P 1'
#
loop_
_entity.id
_entity.type
_entity.pdbx_description
1 polymer ?
#
loop_
_entity_poly.entity_id
_entity_poly.type
_entity_poly.pdbx_seq_one_letter_code
_entity_poly.pdbx_strand_id
1 'polypeptide(L)'
;MLRVGTLVDGPGPGVEEFRGEFEREIEVLLSGEYQVVFPEDARLDGDWTLAKARENVERLLDAPNVDAVVAVGVLSSFAAATHGSYSKPVIAPHVLDAPLQGIPLSGDTSGVKNLNYLYAPAYVEQNLRRFNEIVPYKKVAFLMPRFLIDEYGAIEERLRADAAKAGADVQLVAVGTSPVEAVEAIGSDVDAVYVAPMIHMPPEDYDRLIQGLIARKLPSFAFLGETDVRRGILAGTLPATHQTRISRRVALNLQRILLGEDAGTLSVSIPAEEKLYLNMATAQRIGVAPPLDVVASAIIVQEAGTTASARLTLKEAVASALDSNLDLAAQRQATRSGHYDVNQAWANILPSAEVSATGRIIDEDRAEASNGSAAEQELRVGAGATQVLVSEEAWANISVQKKLQRGRVEDEEGIRLDTVQEAVDAYLNLLRARTLERIEKDNLQTTRKHLELAQLRERLGVSSSSEVYRWEIEIANAKQSVLSAVAQARNAQRQLNRLMDRPLDEAVVTEDLGIASPQFFLADERLAQVLRNSRDIEIFTEFAVQDGLKNS
;
A
#
# COMPACT_ATOMS: atom_id res chain seq x y z
N MET A 1 -22.32 -42.64 -4.40
CA MET A 1 -22.84 -41.43 -3.75
C MET A 1 -22.11 -41.30 -2.42
N LEU A 2 -21.50 -40.16 -2.15
CA LEU A 2 -20.77 -39.85 -0.93
C LEU A 2 -21.61 -38.87 -0.10
N ARG A 3 -21.89 -39.20 1.16
CA ARG A 3 -22.65 -38.34 2.07
C ARG A 3 -21.72 -37.76 3.13
N VAL A 4 -21.52 -36.45 3.09
CA VAL A 4 -20.62 -35.76 4.01
C VAL A 4 -21.45 -35.01 5.04
N GLY A 5 -21.21 -35.30 6.32
CA GLY A 5 -21.76 -34.54 7.43
C GLY A 5 -20.88 -33.34 7.74
N THR A 6 -21.49 -32.18 7.97
CA THR A 6 -20.77 -30.95 8.31
C THR A 6 -21.20 -30.46 9.68
N LEU A 7 -20.23 -30.05 10.49
CA LEU A 7 -20.46 -29.45 11.81
C LEU A 7 -19.80 -28.07 11.84
N VAL A 8 -20.55 -27.05 12.25
CA VAL A 8 -20.02 -25.69 12.45
C VAL A 8 -20.13 -25.22 13.90
N ASP A 9 -19.38 -24.18 14.27
CA ASP A 9 -19.30 -23.74 15.68
C ASP A 9 -20.65 -23.28 16.26
N GLY A 10 -21.49 -22.65 15.45
CA GLY A 10 -22.82 -22.20 15.85
C GLY A 10 -23.58 -21.56 14.68
N PRO A 11 -24.82 -21.10 14.89
CA PRO A 11 -25.62 -20.48 13.85
C PRO A 11 -25.13 -19.07 13.51
N GLY A 12 -25.26 -18.66 12.24
CA GLY A 12 -25.03 -17.28 11.81
C GLY A 12 -24.63 -17.17 10.34
N PRO A 13 -24.96 -16.06 9.66
CA PRO A 13 -24.74 -15.92 8.21
C PRO A 13 -23.27 -16.05 7.80
N GLY A 14 -22.34 -15.51 8.59
CA GLY A 14 -20.90 -15.64 8.34
C GLY A 14 -20.39 -17.07 8.49
N VAL A 15 -21.00 -17.86 9.38
CA VAL A 15 -20.67 -19.28 9.56
C VAL A 15 -21.21 -20.11 8.39
N GLU A 16 -22.39 -19.76 7.86
CA GLU A 16 -22.97 -20.47 6.71
C GLU A 16 -22.22 -20.20 5.40
N GLU A 17 -21.74 -18.98 5.21
CA GLU A 17 -20.82 -18.67 4.12
C GLU A 17 -19.55 -19.54 4.23
N PHE A 18 -19.00 -19.63 5.45
CA PHE A 18 -17.80 -20.43 5.73
C PHE A 18 -18.02 -21.92 5.45
N ARG A 19 -19.14 -22.50 5.89
CA ARG A 19 -19.54 -23.88 5.56
C ARG A 19 -19.69 -24.08 4.06
N GLY A 20 -20.39 -23.16 3.40
CA GLY A 20 -20.67 -23.22 1.97
C GLY A 20 -19.41 -23.25 1.10
N GLU A 21 -18.32 -22.61 1.53
CA GLU A 21 -17.03 -22.71 0.83
C GLU A 21 -16.42 -24.12 0.88
N PHE A 22 -16.47 -24.81 2.03
CA PHE A 22 -16.03 -26.20 2.13
C PHE A 22 -16.90 -27.11 1.28
N GLU A 23 -18.21 -26.98 1.38
CA GLU A 23 -19.14 -27.82 0.63
C GLU A 23 -18.92 -27.67 -0.88
N ARG A 24 -18.74 -26.43 -1.36
CA ARG A 24 -18.49 -26.13 -2.78
C ARG A 24 -17.16 -26.70 -3.27
N GLU A 25 -16.06 -26.51 -2.54
CA GLU A 25 -14.75 -27.03 -2.98
C GLU A 25 -14.68 -28.56 -2.90
N ILE A 26 -15.33 -29.18 -1.91
CA ILE A 26 -15.47 -30.65 -1.84
C ILE A 26 -16.30 -31.17 -3.03
N GLU A 27 -17.44 -30.56 -3.33
CA GLU A 27 -18.29 -30.96 -4.46
C GLU A 27 -17.54 -30.82 -5.80
N VAL A 28 -16.90 -29.67 -6.03
CA VAL A 28 -16.16 -29.39 -7.28
C VAL A 28 -15.02 -30.39 -7.48
N LEU A 29 -14.18 -30.61 -6.46
CA LEU A 29 -12.99 -31.47 -6.60
C LEU A 29 -13.31 -32.95 -6.67
N LEU A 30 -14.38 -33.40 -6.01
CA LEU A 30 -14.78 -34.82 -6.02
C LEU A 30 -15.76 -35.17 -7.14
N SER A 31 -16.35 -34.20 -7.84
CA SER A 31 -17.40 -34.41 -8.87
C SER A 31 -17.04 -35.43 -9.96
N GLY A 32 -15.76 -35.60 -10.27
CA GLY A 32 -15.27 -36.57 -11.25
C GLY A 32 -15.27 -38.03 -10.78
N GLU A 33 -15.29 -38.27 -9.47
CA GLU A 33 -15.18 -39.61 -8.85
C GLU A 33 -16.43 -39.97 -8.03
N TYR A 34 -17.05 -38.98 -7.40
CA TYR A 34 -18.17 -39.16 -6.47
C TYR A 34 -19.27 -38.13 -6.74
N GLN A 35 -20.52 -38.60 -6.66
CA GLN A 35 -21.66 -37.72 -6.45
C GLN A 35 -21.73 -37.39 -4.95
N VAL A 36 -21.30 -36.17 -4.58
CA VAL A 36 -21.29 -35.68 -3.19
C VAL A 36 -22.66 -35.13 -2.83
N VAL A 37 -23.13 -35.44 -1.61
CA VAL A 37 -24.36 -34.92 -1.02
C VAL A 37 -24.05 -34.49 0.41
N PHE A 38 -24.58 -33.35 0.81
CA PHE A 38 -24.58 -32.86 2.20
C PHE A 38 -26.01 -32.96 2.74
N PRO A 39 -26.36 -34.05 3.46
CA PRO A 39 -27.72 -34.24 3.95
C PRO A 39 -28.12 -33.12 4.93
N GLU A 40 -29.32 -32.54 4.76
CA GLU A 40 -29.81 -31.48 5.65
C GLU A 40 -29.85 -31.90 7.13
N ASP A 41 -30.15 -33.18 7.39
CA ASP A 41 -30.16 -33.75 8.75
C ASP A 41 -28.76 -34.04 9.32
N ALA A 42 -27.72 -33.90 8.50
CA ALA A 42 -26.31 -34.05 8.83
C ALA A 42 -25.51 -32.73 8.68
N ARG A 43 -26.19 -31.60 8.44
CA ARG A 43 -25.65 -30.25 8.61
C ARG A 43 -26.01 -29.77 10.01
N LEU A 44 -25.04 -29.84 10.92
CA LEU A 44 -25.25 -29.54 12.33
C LEU A 44 -24.40 -28.33 12.76
N ASP A 45 -24.76 -27.73 13.89
CA ASP A 45 -24.01 -26.66 14.52
C ASP A 45 -23.80 -26.94 16.02
N GLY A 46 -22.77 -26.33 16.61
CA GLY A 46 -22.42 -26.47 18.02
C GLY A 46 -23.13 -25.47 18.94
N ASP A 47 -24.05 -24.64 18.43
CA ASP A 47 -24.71 -23.56 19.18
C ASP A 47 -23.74 -22.70 20.03
N TRP A 48 -22.52 -22.49 19.52
CA TRP A 48 -21.41 -21.79 20.19
C TRP A 48 -20.97 -22.42 21.53
N THR A 49 -21.24 -23.71 21.75
CA THR A 49 -20.83 -24.46 22.95
C THR A 49 -20.07 -25.74 22.62
N LEU A 50 -19.07 -26.08 23.45
CA LEU A 50 -18.29 -27.30 23.25
C LEU A 50 -19.12 -28.56 23.53
N ALA A 51 -20.02 -28.50 24.51
CA ALA A 51 -20.90 -29.61 24.87
C ALA A 51 -21.77 -30.04 23.68
N LYS A 52 -22.42 -29.09 23.00
CA LYS A 52 -23.26 -29.39 21.84
C LYS A 52 -22.44 -29.80 20.62
N ALA A 53 -21.28 -29.19 20.41
CA ALA A 53 -20.35 -29.63 19.36
C ALA A 53 -19.94 -31.10 19.54
N ARG A 54 -19.61 -31.53 20.77
CA ARG A 54 -19.28 -32.94 21.08
C ARG A 54 -20.45 -33.89 20.83
N GLU A 55 -21.64 -33.53 21.32
CA GLU A 55 -22.88 -34.30 21.06
C GLU A 55 -23.11 -34.49 19.57
N ASN A 56 -22.92 -33.43 18.77
CA ASN A 56 -23.15 -33.48 17.33
C ASN A 56 -22.01 -34.20 16.57
N VAL A 57 -20.76 -34.18 17.06
CA VAL A 57 -19.69 -35.06 16.52
C VAL A 57 -20.08 -36.53 16.70
N GLU A 58 -20.50 -36.94 17.90
CA GLU A 58 -20.96 -38.31 18.18
C GLU A 58 -22.14 -38.69 17.27
N ARG A 59 -23.15 -37.82 17.17
CA ARG A 59 -24.29 -38.01 16.29
C ARG A 59 -23.88 -38.22 14.82
N LEU A 60 -22.93 -37.45 14.31
CA LEU A 60 -22.44 -37.61 12.94
C LEU A 60 -21.61 -38.88 12.76
N LEU A 61 -20.86 -39.32 13.77
CA LEU A 61 -20.13 -40.58 13.77
C LEU A 61 -21.07 -41.81 13.82
N ASP A 62 -22.23 -41.70 14.46
CA ASP A 62 -23.21 -42.79 14.55
C ASP A 62 -24.21 -42.82 13.39
N ALA A 63 -24.36 -41.70 12.65
CA ALA A 63 -25.32 -41.58 11.56
C ALA A 63 -25.02 -42.56 10.39
N PRO A 64 -25.94 -43.50 10.05
CA PRO A 64 -25.72 -44.47 8.98
C PRO A 64 -25.78 -43.84 7.57
N ASN A 65 -26.30 -42.61 7.47
CA ASN A 65 -26.37 -41.80 6.27
C ASN A 65 -25.19 -40.83 6.11
N VAL A 66 -24.12 -40.96 6.91
CA VAL A 66 -22.92 -40.13 6.82
C VAL A 66 -21.70 -41.02 6.65
N ASP A 67 -20.96 -40.78 5.57
CA ASP A 67 -19.79 -41.57 5.18
C ASP A 67 -18.47 -40.90 5.64
N ALA A 68 -18.45 -39.56 5.80
CA ALA A 68 -17.34 -38.79 6.36
C ALA A 68 -17.84 -37.51 7.05
N VAL A 69 -17.06 -36.97 7.99
CA VAL A 69 -17.39 -35.76 8.76
C VAL A 69 -16.37 -34.65 8.52
N VAL A 70 -16.84 -33.41 8.32
CA VAL A 70 -15.99 -32.22 8.26
C VAL A 70 -16.45 -31.22 9.33
N ALA A 71 -15.59 -30.96 10.31
CA ALA A 71 -15.90 -30.12 11.46
C ALA A 71 -15.32 -28.69 11.29
N VAL A 72 -16.09 -27.82 10.65
CA VAL A 72 -15.72 -26.48 10.20
C VAL A 72 -15.88 -25.44 11.32
N GLY A 73 -14.78 -25.09 11.97
CA GLY A 73 -14.74 -24.01 12.96
C GLY A 73 -13.84 -24.39 14.12
N VAL A 74 -13.47 -23.43 14.96
CA VAL A 74 -12.49 -23.65 16.03
C VAL A 74 -13.05 -24.60 17.09
N LEU A 75 -14.29 -24.38 17.55
CA LEU A 75 -14.94 -25.25 18.54
C LEU A 75 -15.21 -26.64 17.95
N SER A 76 -15.72 -26.69 16.74
CA SER A 76 -16.11 -27.93 16.05
C SER A 76 -14.90 -28.78 15.72
N SER A 77 -13.84 -28.18 15.18
CA SER A 77 -12.57 -28.85 14.91
C SER A 77 -11.95 -29.39 16.19
N PHE A 78 -12.03 -28.65 17.30
CA PHE A 78 -11.53 -29.14 18.59
C PHE A 78 -12.36 -30.28 19.16
N ALA A 79 -13.69 -30.16 19.17
CA ALA A 79 -14.59 -31.22 19.60
C ALA A 79 -14.35 -32.51 18.80
N ALA A 80 -14.19 -32.35 17.48
CA ALA A 80 -13.86 -33.44 16.58
C ALA A 80 -12.48 -34.03 16.88
N ALA A 81 -11.42 -33.23 16.95
CA ALA A 81 -10.05 -33.70 17.09
C ALA A 81 -9.74 -34.33 18.47
N THR A 82 -10.51 -33.97 19.51
CA THR A 82 -10.35 -34.49 20.88
C THR A 82 -11.31 -35.64 21.23
N HIS A 83 -12.15 -36.07 20.29
CA HIS A 83 -13.13 -37.15 20.53
C HIS A 83 -12.46 -38.50 20.88
N GLY A 84 -11.29 -38.77 20.32
CA GLY A 84 -10.40 -39.87 20.74
C GLY A 84 -10.58 -41.20 19.99
N SER A 85 -11.74 -41.47 19.37
CA SER A 85 -11.94 -42.63 18.48
C SER A 85 -12.94 -42.34 17.38
N TYR A 86 -12.81 -42.94 16.19
CA TYR A 86 -13.59 -42.53 15.01
C TYR A 86 -14.06 -43.73 14.19
N SER A 87 -15.38 -43.92 14.12
CA SER A 87 -16.03 -44.99 13.32
C SER A 87 -15.91 -44.75 11.82
N LYS A 88 -15.82 -43.49 11.41
CA LYS A 88 -15.67 -43.02 10.03
C LYS A 88 -14.67 -41.85 9.96
N PRO A 89 -14.16 -41.50 8.77
CA PRO A 89 -13.22 -40.41 8.64
C PRO A 89 -13.75 -39.05 9.10
N VAL A 90 -12.91 -38.29 9.81
CA VAL A 90 -13.18 -36.95 10.31
C VAL A 90 -12.05 -36.01 9.90
N ILE A 91 -12.40 -34.85 9.36
CA ILE A 91 -11.46 -33.77 9.03
C ILE A 91 -11.81 -32.51 9.84
N ALA A 92 -10.85 -32.03 10.62
CA ALA A 92 -10.97 -30.84 11.49
C ALA A 92 -10.04 -29.70 11.00
N PRO A 93 -10.50 -28.82 10.08
CA PRO A 93 -9.64 -27.84 9.40
C PRO A 93 -9.16 -26.64 10.22
N HIS A 94 -9.76 -26.33 11.37
CA HIS A 94 -9.48 -25.09 12.12
C HIS A 94 -8.95 -25.39 13.51
N VAL A 95 -7.87 -26.16 13.58
CA VAL A 95 -7.11 -26.34 14.81
C VAL A 95 -6.19 -25.13 14.97
N LEU A 96 -6.30 -24.44 16.11
CA LEU A 96 -5.47 -23.26 16.39
C LEU A 96 -4.02 -23.68 16.63
N ASP A 97 -3.83 -24.72 17.45
CA ASP A 97 -2.53 -25.32 17.74
C ASP A 97 -2.75 -26.68 18.42
N ALA A 98 -2.25 -27.75 17.78
CA ALA A 98 -2.51 -29.11 18.22
C ALA A 98 -1.90 -29.45 19.60
N PRO A 99 -0.59 -29.21 19.85
CA PRO A 99 -0.01 -29.40 21.18
C PRO A 99 -0.75 -28.66 22.29
N LEU A 100 -1.27 -27.47 22.00
CA LEU A 100 -1.98 -26.65 22.97
C LEU A 100 -3.36 -27.11 23.33
N GLN A 101 -4.05 -27.63 22.32
CA GLN A 101 -5.38 -28.18 22.49
C GLN A 101 -5.32 -29.64 22.99
N GLY A 102 -4.13 -30.20 23.25
CA GLY A 102 -3.96 -31.61 23.61
C GLY A 102 -4.43 -32.56 22.50
N ILE A 103 -4.41 -32.07 21.25
CA ILE A 103 -4.79 -32.86 20.07
C ILE A 103 -3.62 -33.80 19.73
N PRO A 104 -3.88 -35.08 19.43
CA PRO A 104 -2.85 -36.04 19.07
C PRO A 104 -1.99 -35.57 17.89
N LEU A 105 -0.67 -35.52 18.08
CA LEU A 105 0.30 -35.14 17.06
C LEU A 105 1.46 -36.14 17.08
N SER A 106 1.73 -36.77 15.94
CA SER A 106 2.87 -37.67 15.72
C SER A 106 3.66 -37.20 14.50
N GLY A 107 4.76 -36.49 14.75
CA GLY A 107 5.52 -35.81 13.69
C GLY A 107 4.68 -34.74 13.00
N ASP A 108 4.38 -34.91 11.72
CA ASP A 108 3.51 -34.04 10.92
C ASP A 108 2.12 -34.68 10.66
N THR A 109 1.73 -35.70 11.42
CA THR A 109 0.45 -36.42 11.23
C THR A 109 -0.33 -36.46 12.53
N SER A 110 -1.64 -36.79 12.49
CA SER A 110 -2.40 -37.00 13.73
C SER A 110 -1.98 -38.29 14.43
N GLY A 111 -1.55 -39.31 13.65
CA GLY A 111 -1.28 -40.65 14.15
C GLY A 111 -2.51 -41.43 14.61
N VAL A 112 -3.72 -40.86 14.43
CA VAL A 112 -4.98 -41.44 14.89
C VAL A 112 -5.80 -41.86 13.68
N LYS A 113 -6.15 -43.15 13.63
CA LYS A 113 -6.97 -43.73 12.56
C LYS A 113 -8.24 -42.91 12.35
N ASN A 114 -8.59 -42.67 11.09
CA ASN A 114 -9.78 -41.90 10.69
C ASN A 114 -9.81 -40.42 11.15
N LEU A 115 -8.74 -39.86 11.70
CA LEU A 115 -8.66 -38.43 12.05
C LEU A 115 -7.61 -37.72 11.20
N ASN A 116 -8.03 -36.68 10.49
CA ASN A 116 -7.14 -35.64 9.97
C ASN A 116 -7.55 -34.29 10.53
N TYR A 117 -6.59 -33.39 10.72
CA TYR A 117 -6.87 -32.01 11.08
C TYR A 117 -5.83 -31.11 10.42
N LEU A 118 -6.11 -29.81 10.37
CA LEU A 118 -5.20 -28.84 9.79
C LEU A 118 -4.91 -27.73 10.79
N TYR A 119 -3.63 -27.36 10.93
CA TYR A 119 -3.20 -26.23 11.76
C TYR A 119 -1.95 -25.55 11.21
N ALA A 120 -1.72 -24.30 11.62
CA ALA A 120 -0.50 -23.55 11.32
C ALA A 120 0.41 -23.51 12.56
N PRO A 121 1.59 -24.18 12.55
CA PRO A 121 2.49 -24.19 13.70
C PRO A 121 2.97 -22.80 14.11
N ALA A 122 2.94 -22.49 15.42
CA ALA A 122 3.45 -21.24 16.02
C ALA A 122 2.89 -19.95 15.41
N TYR A 123 1.70 -19.99 14.80
CA TYR A 123 1.15 -18.88 14.03
C TYR A 123 0.94 -17.60 14.85
N VAL A 124 0.39 -17.73 16.07
CA VAL A 124 0.18 -16.59 16.97
C VAL A 124 1.52 -15.96 17.39
N GLU A 125 2.49 -16.77 17.80
CA GLU A 125 3.83 -16.29 18.17
C GLU A 125 4.48 -15.52 17.01
N GLN A 126 4.45 -16.07 15.80
CA GLN A 126 5.01 -15.44 14.60
C GLN A 126 4.31 -14.11 14.29
N ASN A 127 2.98 -14.07 14.37
CA ASN A 127 2.25 -12.82 14.15
C ASN A 127 2.56 -11.76 15.21
N LEU A 128 2.73 -12.13 16.48
CA LEU A 128 3.13 -11.19 17.53
C LEU A 128 4.53 -10.63 17.27
N ARG A 129 5.50 -11.47 16.87
CA ARG A 129 6.82 -10.98 16.45
C ARG A 129 6.70 -10.01 15.26
N ARG A 130 5.92 -10.39 14.24
CA ARG A 130 5.71 -9.55 13.06
C ARG A 130 5.00 -8.25 13.40
N PHE A 131 4.07 -8.27 14.34
CA PHE A 131 3.38 -7.07 14.79
C PHE A 131 4.35 -6.12 15.50
N ASN A 132 5.24 -6.65 16.34
CA ASN A 132 6.27 -5.87 17.03
C ASN A 132 7.27 -5.20 16.06
N GLU A 133 7.52 -5.81 14.89
CA GLU A 133 8.30 -5.20 13.80
C GLU A 133 7.60 -4.01 13.14
N ILE A 134 6.26 -3.97 13.16
CA ILE A 134 5.45 -2.88 12.60
C ILE A 134 5.33 -1.74 13.63
N VAL A 135 4.99 -2.10 14.87
CA VAL A 135 4.82 -1.17 15.98
C VAL A 135 5.40 -1.81 17.23
N PRO A 136 6.46 -1.23 17.82
CA PRO A 136 7.00 -1.74 19.07
C PRO A 136 5.96 -1.65 20.20
N TYR A 137 5.74 -2.75 20.93
CA TYR A 137 4.84 -2.79 22.09
C TYR A 137 5.40 -3.67 23.20
N LYS A 138 4.94 -3.43 24.44
CA LYS A 138 5.26 -4.27 25.60
C LYS A 138 4.07 -5.07 26.08
N LYS A 139 2.85 -4.54 25.96
CA LYS A 139 1.62 -5.23 26.36
C LYS A 139 0.60 -5.24 25.23
N VAL A 140 0.13 -6.43 24.88
CA VAL A 140 -0.88 -6.65 23.84
C VAL A 140 -2.19 -7.16 24.43
N ALA A 141 -3.31 -6.54 24.09
CA ALA A 141 -4.63 -7.10 24.39
C ALA A 141 -5.01 -8.10 23.31
N PHE A 142 -5.33 -9.32 23.71
CA PHE A 142 -5.81 -10.36 22.82
C PHE A 142 -7.35 -10.41 22.90
N LEU A 143 -8.01 -9.85 21.89
CA LEU A 143 -9.47 -9.87 21.79
C LEU A 143 -9.90 -11.21 21.22
N MET A 144 -10.69 -11.95 21.98
CA MET A 144 -11.14 -13.29 21.62
C MET A 144 -12.63 -13.47 21.95
N PRO A 145 -13.41 -14.18 21.12
CA PRO A 145 -14.78 -14.54 21.46
C PRO A 145 -14.87 -15.20 22.85
N ARG A 146 -15.84 -14.75 23.66
CA ARG A 146 -16.03 -15.24 25.04
C ARG A 146 -16.17 -16.76 25.12
N PHE A 147 -16.90 -17.37 24.19
CA PHE A 147 -17.12 -18.81 24.16
C PHE A 147 -15.81 -19.61 23.98
N LEU A 148 -14.78 -19.05 23.34
CA LEU A 148 -13.48 -19.74 23.27
C LEU A 148 -12.79 -19.68 24.63
N ILE A 149 -12.86 -18.56 25.34
CA ILE A 149 -12.21 -18.42 26.65
C ILE A 149 -12.83 -19.36 27.67
N ASP A 150 -14.16 -19.44 27.70
CA ASP A 150 -14.90 -20.25 28.67
C ASP A 150 -14.67 -21.76 28.46
N GLU A 151 -14.49 -22.20 27.21
CA GLU A 151 -14.36 -23.62 26.85
C GLU A 151 -12.91 -24.13 26.82
N TYR A 152 -11.92 -23.23 26.66
CA TYR A 152 -10.50 -23.58 26.57
C TYR A 152 -9.72 -23.11 27.81
N GLY A 153 -9.78 -23.87 28.91
CA GLY A 153 -9.15 -23.51 30.19
C GLY A 153 -7.63 -23.25 30.17
N ALA A 154 -6.90 -23.74 29.15
CA ALA A 154 -5.45 -23.52 29.00
C ALA A 154 -5.07 -22.36 28.05
N ILE A 155 -6.06 -21.68 27.45
CA ILE A 155 -5.81 -20.70 26.39
C ILE A 155 -5.05 -19.46 26.91
N GLU A 156 -5.37 -18.99 28.12
CA GLU A 156 -4.74 -17.82 28.71
C GLU A 156 -3.26 -18.06 29.05
N GLU A 157 -2.95 -19.17 29.73
CA GLU A 157 -1.58 -19.54 30.08
C GLU A 157 -0.69 -19.62 28.84
N ARG A 158 -1.23 -20.16 27.75
CA ARG A 158 -0.47 -20.28 26.53
C ARG A 158 -0.36 -19.00 25.72
N LEU A 159 -1.43 -18.23 25.57
CA LEU A 159 -1.31 -16.91 24.95
C LEU A 159 -0.23 -16.09 25.65
N ARG A 160 -0.14 -16.21 26.98
CA ARG A 160 0.94 -15.61 27.76
C ARG A 160 2.31 -16.20 27.42
N ALA A 161 2.43 -17.52 27.26
CA ALA A 161 3.69 -18.14 26.86
C ALA A 161 4.15 -17.74 25.43
N ASP A 162 3.25 -17.66 24.46
CA ASP A 162 3.58 -17.23 23.10
C ASP A 162 3.90 -15.73 23.03
N ALA A 163 3.16 -14.90 23.78
CA ALA A 163 3.49 -13.48 23.94
C ALA A 163 4.86 -13.28 24.61
N ALA A 164 5.18 -14.06 25.64
CA ALA A 164 6.47 -14.00 26.32
C ALA A 164 7.64 -14.33 25.39
N LYS A 165 7.49 -15.33 24.51
CA LYS A 165 8.51 -15.63 23.47
C LYS A 165 8.68 -14.49 22.48
N ALA A 166 7.62 -13.75 22.18
CA ALA A 166 7.65 -12.55 21.34
C ALA A 166 8.12 -11.29 22.11
N GLY A 167 8.39 -11.40 23.41
CA GLY A 167 8.87 -10.30 24.26
C GLY A 167 7.78 -9.35 24.76
N ALA A 168 6.52 -9.81 24.83
CA ALA A 168 5.37 -9.03 25.25
C ALA A 168 4.58 -9.69 26.40
N ASP A 169 3.90 -8.88 27.19
CA ASP A 169 2.85 -9.30 28.13
C ASP A 169 1.48 -9.30 27.42
N VAL A 170 0.54 -10.09 27.93
CA VAL A 170 -0.79 -10.26 27.32
C VAL A 170 -1.90 -9.94 28.30
N GLN A 171 -2.90 -9.20 27.82
CA GLN A 171 -4.22 -9.10 28.46
C GLN A 171 -5.23 -9.85 27.61
N LEU A 172 -5.84 -10.91 28.13
CA LEU A 172 -6.96 -11.56 27.45
C LEU A 172 -8.22 -10.71 27.65
N VAL A 173 -8.94 -10.40 26.55
CA VAL A 173 -10.18 -9.64 26.57
C VAL A 173 -11.28 -10.46 25.92
N ALA A 174 -12.29 -10.83 26.71
CA ALA A 174 -13.45 -11.58 26.25
C ALA A 174 -14.41 -10.67 25.49
N VAL A 175 -14.65 -11.00 24.22
CA VAL A 175 -15.58 -10.31 23.34
C VAL A 175 -16.91 -11.08 23.36
N GLY A 176 -17.95 -10.45 23.91
CA GLY A 176 -19.33 -10.94 23.84
C GLY A 176 -20.07 -10.35 22.65
N THR A 177 -21.35 -10.04 22.83
CA THR A 177 -22.19 -9.44 21.79
C THR A 177 -22.06 -7.91 21.70
N SER A 178 -21.43 -7.26 22.68
CA SER A 178 -21.26 -5.79 22.72
C SER A 178 -19.84 -5.38 22.32
N PRO A 179 -19.64 -4.76 21.14
CA PRO A 179 -18.35 -4.21 20.72
C PRO A 179 -17.82 -3.13 21.67
N VAL A 180 -18.72 -2.33 22.25
CA VAL A 180 -18.35 -1.21 23.13
C VAL A 180 -17.75 -1.73 24.43
N GLU A 181 -18.39 -2.71 25.06
CA GLU A 181 -17.87 -3.34 26.29
C GLU A 181 -16.51 -4.00 26.05
N ALA A 182 -16.33 -4.65 24.89
CA ALA A 182 -15.04 -5.23 24.53
C ALA A 182 -13.93 -4.17 24.42
N VAL A 183 -14.22 -3.01 23.84
CA VAL A 183 -13.26 -1.90 23.74
C VAL A 183 -12.99 -1.28 25.11
N GLU A 184 -14.00 -1.13 25.97
CA GLU A 184 -13.85 -0.58 27.33
C GLU A 184 -13.06 -1.50 28.26
N ALA A 185 -13.17 -2.82 28.06
CA ALA A 185 -12.42 -3.82 28.84
C ALA A 185 -10.90 -3.82 28.57
N ILE A 186 -10.44 -3.21 27.48
CA ILE A 186 -9.00 -3.08 27.19
C ILE A 186 -8.36 -2.10 28.18
N GLY A 187 -7.34 -2.56 28.91
CA GLY A 187 -6.64 -1.75 29.91
C GLY A 187 -6.04 -0.47 29.30
N SER A 188 -5.90 0.57 30.12
CA SER A 188 -5.25 1.82 29.69
C SER A 188 -3.73 1.69 29.49
N ASP A 189 -3.14 0.61 30.03
CA ASP A 189 -1.72 0.26 29.94
C ASP A 189 -1.40 -0.66 28.75
N VAL A 190 -2.39 -0.96 27.90
CA VAL A 190 -2.21 -1.76 26.68
C VAL A 190 -1.69 -0.88 25.55
N ASP A 191 -0.64 -1.35 24.89
CA ASP A 191 0.02 -0.66 23.77
C ASP A 191 -0.56 -1.06 22.41
N ALA A 192 -1.06 -2.30 22.28
CA ALA A 192 -1.44 -2.90 21.02
C ALA A 192 -2.55 -3.94 21.16
N VAL A 193 -3.25 -4.25 20.07
CA VAL A 193 -4.39 -5.16 20.06
C VAL A 193 -4.21 -6.27 19.04
N TYR A 194 -4.38 -7.52 19.44
CA TYR A 194 -4.47 -8.68 18.55
C TYR A 194 -5.91 -9.17 18.50
N VAL A 195 -6.49 -9.30 17.30
CA VAL A 195 -7.89 -9.64 17.09
C VAL A 195 -7.99 -11.07 16.56
N ALA A 196 -8.56 -11.97 17.37
CA ALA A 196 -8.90 -13.33 16.96
C ALA A 196 -10.09 -13.33 15.98
N PRO A 197 -10.39 -14.46 15.30
CA PRO A 197 -11.54 -14.56 14.41
C PRO A 197 -12.87 -14.19 15.10
N MET A 198 -13.54 -13.14 14.63
CA MET A 198 -14.84 -12.67 15.15
C MET A 198 -16.02 -13.11 14.28
N ILE A 199 -15.98 -14.35 13.75
CA ILE A 199 -16.96 -14.87 12.78
C ILE A 199 -18.40 -14.89 13.34
N HIS A 200 -18.54 -15.03 14.67
CA HIS A 200 -19.82 -14.97 15.38
C HIS A 200 -20.46 -13.58 15.40
N MET A 201 -19.66 -12.52 15.18
CA MET A 201 -20.10 -11.14 15.30
C MET A 201 -20.67 -10.65 13.96
N PRO A 202 -21.85 -9.98 13.96
CA PRO A 202 -22.36 -9.33 12.75
C PRO A 202 -21.37 -8.32 12.19
N PRO A 203 -21.29 -8.16 10.85
CA PRO A 203 -20.33 -7.24 10.22
C PRO A 203 -20.40 -5.80 10.74
N GLU A 204 -21.60 -5.28 11.01
CA GLU A 204 -21.79 -3.92 11.53
C GLU A 204 -21.20 -3.73 12.94
N ASP A 205 -21.35 -4.74 13.80
CA ASP A 205 -20.81 -4.71 15.16
C ASP A 205 -19.30 -4.90 15.15
N TYR A 206 -18.77 -5.71 14.22
CA TYR A 206 -17.33 -5.83 14.02
C TYR A 206 -16.71 -4.52 13.52
N ASP A 207 -17.37 -3.82 12.59
CA ASP A 207 -16.92 -2.50 12.14
C ASP A 207 -16.94 -1.48 13.29
N ARG A 208 -17.93 -1.54 14.19
CA ARG A 208 -17.95 -0.73 15.43
C ARG A 208 -16.79 -1.05 16.38
N LEU A 209 -16.45 -2.33 16.54
CA LEU A 209 -15.27 -2.76 17.32
C LEU A 209 -14.01 -2.11 16.73
N ILE A 210 -13.80 -2.22 15.42
CA ILE A 210 -12.66 -1.63 14.71
C ILE A 210 -12.62 -0.11 14.90
N GLN A 211 -13.75 0.59 14.75
CA GLN A 211 -13.80 2.04 14.97
C GLN A 211 -13.46 2.40 16.42
N GLY A 212 -13.87 1.61 17.41
CA GLY A 212 -13.51 1.80 18.81
C GLY A 212 -12.00 1.66 19.05
N LEU A 213 -11.34 0.69 18.42
CA LEU A 213 -9.88 0.53 18.46
C LEU A 213 -9.16 1.74 17.84
N ILE A 214 -9.63 2.20 16.67
CA ILE A 214 -9.08 3.37 15.98
C ILE A 214 -9.26 4.64 16.82
N ALA A 215 -10.44 4.83 17.44
CA ALA A 215 -10.72 5.98 18.30
C ALA A 215 -9.81 6.01 19.53
N ARG A 216 -9.48 4.84 20.10
CA ARG A 216 -8.48 4.69 21.16
C ARG A 216 -7.03 4.77 20.67
N LYS A 217 -6.80 4.96 19.37
CA LYS A 217 -5.48 4.98 18.71
C LYS A 217 -4.66 3.71 18.98
N LEU A 218 -5.32 2.57 19.14
CA LEU A 218 -4.64 1.31 19.38
C LEU A 218 -4.24 0.67 18.05
N PRO A 219 -2.93 0.41 17.81
CA PRO A 219 -2.51 -0.41 16.68
C PRO A 219 -3.12 -1.81 16.83
N SER A 220 -3.60 -2.38 15.73
CA SER A 220 -4.32 -3.64 15.73
C SER A 220 -3.79 -4.64 14.71
N PHE A 221 -3.75 -5.91 15.07
CA PHE A 221 -3.31 -7.00 14.20
C PHE A 221 -4.38 -8.07 14.10
N ALA A 222 -4.74 -8.46 12.87
CA ALA A 222 -5.79 -9.43 12.60
C ALA A 222 -5.26 -10.84 12.44
N PHE A 223 -5.92 -11.79 13.08
CA PHE A 223 -5.69 -13.22 12.85
C PHE A 223 -6.06 -13.63 11.42
N LEU A 224 -7.21 -13.18 10.89
CA LEU A 224 -7.68 -13.56 9.54
C LEU A 224 -7.02 -12.75 8.41
N GLY A 225 -6.15 -11.80 8.75
CA GLY A 225 -5.32 -11.12 7.76
C GLY A 225 -6.05 -10.09 6.91
N GLU A 226 -5.90 -10.20 5.59
CA GLU A 226 -6.31 -9.22 4.58
C GLU A 226 -7.78 -8.80 4.69
N THR A 227 -8.69 -9.73 4.98
CA THR A 227 -10.14 -9.46 5.10
C THR A 227 -10.44 -8.44 6.19
N ASP A 228 -9.77 -8.55 7.33
CA ASP A 228 -9.90 -7.65 8.47
C ASP A 228 -9.12 -6.34 8.25
N VAL A 229 -7.94 -6.42 7.62
CA VAL A 229 -7.13 -5.24 7.27
C VAL A 229 -7.90 -4.31 6.31
N ARG A 230 -8.66 -4.88 5.36
CA ARG A 230 -9.55 -4.14 4.46
C ARG A 230 -10.66 -3.40 5.20
N ARG A 231 -11.12 -3.90 6.35
CA ARG A 231 -12.15 -3.29 7.20
C ARG A 231 -11.63 -2.20 8.14
N GLY A 232 -10.32 -2.15 8.37
CA GLY A 232 -9.68 -1.07 9.13
C GLY A 232 -8.74 -1.53 10.24
N ILE A 233 -8.50 -2.84 10.41
CA ILE A 233 -7.39 -3.32 11.25
C ILE A 233 -6.05 -2.88 10.62
N LEU A 234 -5.06 -2.55 11.44
CA LEU A 234 -3.79 -2.00 10.94
C LEU A 234 -3.02 -3.02 10.09
N ALA A 235 -2.87 -4.26 10.54
CA ALA A 235 -2.04 -5.25 9.84
C ALA A 235 -2.53 -6.69 10.00
N GLY A 236 -2.04 -7.59 9.14
CA GLY A 236 -2.33 -9.02 9.18
C GLY A 236 -1.54 -9.80 8.13
N THR A 237 -1.48 -11.14 8.25
CA THR A 237 -0.59 -11.97 7.42
C THR A 237 -1.27 -12.92 6.45
N LEU A 238 -2.55 -13.24 6.67
CA LEU A 238 -3.27 -14.17 5.79
C LEU A 238 -3.86 -13.46 4.57
N PRO A 239 -3.73 -14.02 3.36
CA PRO A 239 -4.47 -13.53 2.19
C PRO A 239 -5.96 -13.82 2.33
N ALA A 240 -6.81 -13.05 1.63
CA ALA A 240 -8.23 -13.31 1.56
C ALA A 240 -8.57 -14.69 0.95
N THR A 241 -7.68 -15.24 0.13
CA THR A 241 -7.81 -16.58 -0.47
C THR A 241 -7.40 -17.71 0.47
N HIS A 242 -6.93 -17.43 1.69
CA HIS A 242 -6.49 -18.45 2.63
C HIS A 242 -7.57 -19.50 2.86
N GLN A 243 -8.82 -19.07 3.06
CA GLN A 243 -9.94 -19.98 3.31
C GLN A 243 -10.17 -20.97 2.17
N THR A 244 -10.17 -20.49 0.92
CA THR A 244 -10.28 -21.33 -0.28
C THR A 244 -9.15 -22.36 -0.36
N ARG A 245 -7.94 -22.03 0.13
CA ARG A 245 -6.83 -22.99 0.18
C ARG A 245 -7.07 -24.09 1.22
N ILE A 246 -7.61 -23.73 2.39
CA ILE A 246 -7.98 -24.69 3.44
C ILE A 246 -9.06 -25.63 2.94
N SER A 247 -10.14 -25.11 2.35
CA SER A 247 -11.24 -25.93 1.84
C SER A 247 -10.79 -26.88 0.72
N ARG A 248 -9.93 -26.42 -0.19
CA ARG A 248 -9.28 -27.30 -1.19
C ARG A 248 -8.42 -28.39 -0.55
N ARG A 249 -7.63 -28.05 0.47
CA ARG A 249 -6.81 -29.04 1.19
C ARG A 249 -7.69 -30.09 1.86
N VAL A 250 -8.81 -29.69 2.47
CA VAL A 250 -9.79 -30.63 3.03
C VAL A 250 -10.38 -31.54 1.95
N ALA A 251 -10.80 -31.00 0.82
CA ALA A 251 -11.34 -31.78 -0.28
C ALA A 251 -10.32 -32.80 -0.83
N LEU A 252 -9.06 -32.40 -1.01
CA LEU A 252 -7.98 -33.29 -1.44
C LEU A 252 -7.66 -34.37 -0.40
N ASN A 253 -7.62 -34.01 0.89
CA ASN A 253 -7.41 -34.97 1.96
C ASN A 253 -8.59 -35.97 2.04
N LEU A 254 -9.82 -35.49 1.90
CA LEU A 254 -11.02 -36.33 1.84
C LEU A 254 -10.96 -37.29 0.64
N GLN A 255 -10.57 -36.82 -0.54
CA GLN A 255 -10.38 -37.66 -1.71
C GLN A 255 -9.40 -38.80 -1.43
N ARG A 256 -8.22 -38.49 -0.89
CA ARG A 256 -7.19 -39.49 -0.57
C ARG A 256 -7.69 -40.54 0.42
N ILE A 257 -8.44 -40.09 1.44
CA ILE A 257 -9.07 -40.97 2.41
C ILE A 257 -10.06 -41.92 1.74
N LEU A 258 -10.91 -41.40 0.85
CA LEU A 258 -11.90 -42.20 0.12
C LEU A 258 -11.25 -43.19 -0.86
N LEU A 259 -10.06 -42.86 -1.37
CA LEU A 259 -9.22 -43.76 -2.17
C LEU A 259 -8.46 -44.81 -1.36
N GLY A 260 -8.62 -44.82 -0.03
CA GLY A 260 -8.11 -45.87 0.87
C GLY A 260 -6.88 -45.49 1.69
N GLU A 261 -6.41 -44.25 1.63
CA GLU A 261 -5.37 -43.76 2.55
C GLU A 261 -5.94 -43.54 3.96
N ASP A 262 -5.20 -43.88 5.01
CA ASP A 262 -5.67 -43.60 6.37
C ASP A 262 -5.57 -42.09 6.67
N ALA A 263 -6.63 -41.51 7.21
CA ALA A 263 -6.65 -40.09 7.57
C ALA A 263 -5.54 -39.74 8.58
N GLY A 264 -5.18 -40.71 9.43
CA GLY A 264 -4.16 -40.59 10.46
C GLY A 264 -2.74 -40.41 9.94
N THR A 265 -2.48 -40.77 8.68
CA THR A 265 -1.15 -40.63 8.05
C THR A 265 -1.01 -39.36 7.21
N LEU A 266 -2.09 -38.60 7.03
CA LEU A 266 -2.07 -37.37 6.27
C LEU A 266 -1.40 -36.24 7.04
N SER A 267 -0.63 -35.42 6.31
CA SER A 267 0.03 -34.23 6.85
C SER A 267 -0.99 -33.23 7.41
N VAL A 268 -0.77 -32.82 8.65
CA VAL A 268 -1.66 -31.91 9.42
C VAL A 268 -1.18 -30.47 9.45
N SER A 269 0.10 -30.19 9.13
CA SER A 269 0.60 -28.81 9.11
C SER A 269 0.28 -28.10 7.80
N ILE A 270 -0.05 -26.82 7.91
CA ILE A 270 -0.15 -25.90 6.79
C ILE A 270 0.99 -24.88 6.93
N PRO A 271 1.85 -24.71 5.91
CA PRO A 271 2.82 -23.65 5.91
C PRO A 271 2.13 -22.28 5.97
N ALA A 272 2.60 -21.42 6.86
CA ALA A 272 2.15 -20.04 6.92
C ALA A 272 2.68 -19.28 5.69
N GLU A 273 1.79 -18.72 4.88
CA GLU A 273 2.19 -17.84 3.78
C GLU A 273 2.50 -16.45 4.38
N GLU A 274 3.77 -16.02 4.35
CA GLU A 274 4.19 -14.75 4.96
C GLU A 274 3.93 -13.54 4.06
N LYS A 275 2.66 -13.16 3.87
CA LYS A 275 2.30 -11.90 3.19
C LYS A 275 1.78 -10.89 4.20
N LEU A 276 2.61 -9.90 4.53
CA LEU A 276 2.15 -8.80 5.37
C LEU A 276 1.23 -7.86 4.58
N TYR A 277 0.01 -7.69 5.06
CA TYR A 277 -0.94 -6.66 4.62
C TYR A 277 -0.93 -5.51 5.62
N LEU A 278 -0.96 -4.28 5.11
CA LEU A 278 -0.90 -3.07 5.93
C LEU A 278 -1.94 -2.05 5.45
N ASN A 279 -2.72 -1.52 6.39
CA ASN A 279 -3.67 -0.44 6.14
C ASN A 279 -3.04 0.91 6.54
N MET A 280 -2.54 1.66 5.55
CA MET A 280 -1.89 2.95 5.80
C MET A 280 -2.88 4.05 6.18
N ALA A 281 -4.15 3.96 5.74
CA ALA A 281 -5.20 4.86 6.19
C ALA A 281 -5.47 4.69 7.70
N THR A 282 -5.53 3.45 8.19
CA THR A 282 -5.61 3.17 9.64
C THR A 282 -4.36 3.68 10.35
N ALA A 283 -3.16 3.36 9.85
CA ALA A 283 -1.89 3.81 10.45
C ALA A 283 -1.88 5.34 10.66
N GLN A 284 -2.32 6.10 9.65
CA GLN A 284 -2.46 7.55 9.73
C GLN A 284 -3.48 7.99 10.80
N ARG A 285 -4.67 7.38 10.83
CA ARG A 285 -5.73 7.74 11.79
C ARG A 285 -5.33 7.50 13.25
N ILE A 286 -4.53 6.47 13.51
CA ILE A 286 -4.03 6.15 14.86
C ILE A 286 -2.71 6.86 15.20
N GLY A 287 -2.07 7.53 14.23
CA GLY A 287 -0.81 8.24 14.42
C GLY A 287 0.42 7.33 14.50
N VAL A 288 0.39 6.18 13.84
CA VAL A 288 1.48 5.20 13.78
C VAL A 288 2.19 5.30 12.43
N ALA A 289 3.52 5.30 12.46
CA ALA A 289 4.37 5.29 11.27
C ALA A 289 5.19 3.99 11.23
N PRO A 290 4.74 2.96 10.49
CA PRO A 290 5.49 1.72 10.35
C PRO A 290 6.87 1.94 9.70
N PRO A 291 7.89 1.12 10.04
CA PRO A 291 9.22 1.20 9.43
C PRO A 291 9.20 1.10 7.90
N LEU A 292 10.11 1.80 7.23
CA LEU A 292 10.11 1.92 5.77
C LEU A 292 10.31 0.57 5.06
N ASP A 293 11.14 -0.30 5.60
CA ASP A 293 11.39 -1.66 5.10
C ASP A 293 10.15 -2.56 5.23
N VAL A 294 9.37 -2.38 6.30
CA VAL A 294 8.07 -3.02 6.50
C VAL A 294 7.09 -2.53 5.44
N VAL A 295 6.92 -1.20 5.28
CA VAL A 295 6.01 -0.61 4.29
C VAL A 295 6.39 -1.03 2.86
N ALA A 296 7.68 -1.03 2.54
CA ALA A 296 8.18 -1.39 1.22
C ALA A 296 7.87 -2.85 0.84
N SER A 297 7.92 -3.76 1.82
CA SER A 297 7.73 -5.21 1.61
C SER A 297 6.32 -5.73 1.90
N ALA A 298 5.40 -4.85 2.30
CA ALA A 298 4.01 -5.15 2.59
C ALA A 298 3.09 -4.88 1.39
N ILE A 299 1.94 -5.56 1.36
CA ILE A 299 0.84 -5.25 0.46
C ILE A 299 0.00 -4.15 1.11
N ILE A 300 -0.06 -2.98 0.47
CA ILE A 300 -0.83 -1.85 0.98
C ILE A 300 -2.29 -2.02 0.55
N VAL A 301 -3.18 -2.13 1.53
CA VAL A 301 -4.60 -2.38 1.30
C VAL A 301 -5.39 -1.10 1.06
N GLN A 302 -4.98 0.01 1.69
CA GLN A 302 -5.50 1.36 1.50
C GLN A 302 -4.36 2.36 1.72
N GLU A 303 -4.16 3.29 0.77
CA GLU A 303 -3.15 4.34 0.91
C GLU A 303 -3.68 5.52 1.75
N ALA A 304 -2.82 6.08 2.59
CA ALA A 304 -3.11 7.30 3.34
C ALA A 304 -3.37 8.47 2.37
N GLY A 305 -4.53 9.11 2.46
CA GLY A 305 -4.84 10.33 1.71
C GLY A 305 -5.38 10.16 0.29
N THR A 306 -5.84 8.97 -0.11
CA THR A 306 -6.54 8.78 -1.40
C THR A 306 -7.98 9.28 -1.33
N THR A 307 -8.18 10.60 -1.21
CA THR A 307 -9.34 11.22 -1.84
C THR A 307 -9.21 10.94 -3.34
N ALA A 308 -10.28 10.49 -3.98
CA ALA A 308 -10.35 10.21 -5.41
C ALA A 308 -10.03 11.48 -6.23
N SER A 309 -8.76 11.85 -6.34
CA SER A 309 -8.32 12.92 -7.23
C SER A 309 -8.32 12.37 -8.66
N ALA A 310 -8.68 13.24 -9.60
CA ALA A 310 -8.52 12.96 -11.02
C ALA A 310 -7.07 12.49 -11.27
N ARG A 311 -6.92 11.38 -12.00
CA ARG A 311 -5.61 10.85 -12.37
C ARG A 311 -4.92 11.87 -13.27
N LEU A 312 -3.69 12.24 -12.94
CA LEU A 312 -2.88 13.16 -13.73
C LEU A 312 -2.50 12.48 -15.04
N THR A 313 -2.87 13.09 -16.16
CA THR A 313 -2.46 12.70 -17.51
C THR A 313 -1.17 13.41 -17.93
N LEU A 314 -0.50 12.91 -18.97
CA LEU A 314 0.69 13.57 -19.54
C LEU A 314 0.40 15.00 -19.98
N LYS A 315 -0.74 15.22 -20.63
CA LYS A 315 -1.15 16.55 -21.09
C LYS A 315 -1.39 17.51 -19.93
N GLU A 316 -2.03 17.06 -18.86
CA GLU A 316 -2.24 17.86 -17.66
C GLU A 316 -0.92 18.16 -16.94
N ALA A 317 0.01 17.22 -16.88
CA ALA A 317 1.33 17.44 -16.32
C ALA A 317 2.10 18.53 -17.08
N VAL A 318 2.11 18.47 -18.42
CA VAL A 318 2.73 19.50 -19.28
C VAL A 318 2.02 20.84 -19.13
N ALA A 319 0.69 20.86 -19.12
CA ALA A 319 -0.07 22.09 -18.94
C ALA A 319 0.21 22.74 -17.57
N SER A 320 0.25 21.94 -16.51
CA SER A 320 0.58 22.41 -15.16
C SER A 320 2.01 22.94 -15.07
N ALA A 321 2.98 22.28 -15.73
CA ALA A 321 4.35 22.76 -15.78
C ALA A 321 4.45 24.09 -16.56
N LEU A 322 3.82 24.22 -17.73
CA LEU A 322 3.84 25.47 -18.50
C LEU A 322 3.18 26.67 -17.81
N ASP A 323 2.21 26.40 -16.94
CA ASP A 323 1.50 27.41 -16.18
C ASP A 323 2.29 27.86 -14.95
N SER A 324 2.84 26.91 -14.19
CA SER A 324 3.38 27.15 -12.84
C SER A 324 4.91 27.03 -12.72
N ASN A 325 5.64 26.59 -13.76
CA ASN A 325 7.10 26.42 -13.67
C ASN A 325 7.81 27.75 -13.37
N LEU A 326 8.63 27.75 -12.32
CA LEU A 326 9.30 28.95 -11.80
C LEU A 326 10.43 29.46 -12.71
N ASP A 327 11.12 28.58 -13.44
CA ASP A 327 12.18 28.98 -14.38
C ASP A 327 11.58 29.70 -15.59
N LEU A 328 10.47 29.17 -16.14
CA LEU A 328 9.71 29.83 -17.19
C LEU A 328 9.09 31.15 -16.72
N ALA A 329 8.61 31.21 -15.47
CA ALA A 329 8.11 32.45 -14.88
C ALA A 329 9.22 33.51 -14.74
N ALA A 330 10.42 33.11 -14.31
CA ALA A 330 11.59 33.98 -14.23
C ALA A 330 12.00 34.50 -15.62
N GLN A 331 12.01 33.64 -16.63
CA GLN A 331 12.34 34.01 -18.00
C GLN A 331 11.30 34.99 -18.60
N ARG A 332 10.00 34.74 -18.38
CA ARG A 332 8.93 35.70 -18.74
C ARG A 332 9.16 37.08 -18.10
N GLN A 333 9.63 37.11 -16.85
CA GLN A 333 9.95 38.35 -16.17
C GLN A 333 11.21 39.03 -16.74
N ALA A 334 12.21 38.26 -17.18
CA ALA A 334 13.38 38.78 -17.87
C ALA A 334 13.00 39.42 -19.23
N THR A 335 12.12 38.79 -20.01
CA THR A 335 11.57 39.35 -21.25
C THR A 335 10.80 40.64 -20.99
N ARG A 336 9.97 40.68 -19.94
CA ARG A 336 9.27 41.90 -19.51
C ARG A 336 10.25 43.00 -19.09
N SER A 337 11.30 42.67 -18.34
CA SER A 337 12.35 43.61 -17.94
C SER A 337 13.04 44.22 -19.15
N GLY A 338 13.33 43.41 -20.17
CA GLY A 338 13.99 43.89 -21.39
C GLY A 338 13.15 44.90 -22.19
N HIS A 339 11.82 44.90 -22.08
CA HIS A 339 11.00 45.98 -22.63
C HIS A 339 11.28 47.33 -21.94
N TYR A 340 11.52 47.33 -20.63
CA TYR A 340 11.90 48.53 -19.90
C TYR A 340 13.32 48.99 -20.27
N ASP A 341 14.25 48.08 -20.55
CA ASP A 341 15.59 48.44 -21.05
C ASP A 341 15.51 49.19 -22.39
N VAL A 342 14.62 48.75 -23.29
CA VAL A 342 14.36 49.45 -24.56
C VAL A 342 13.77 50.84 -24.31
N ASN A 343 12.82 50.96 -23.38
CA ASN A 343 12.23 52.26 -23.01
C ASN A 343 13.25 53.20 -22.36
N GLN A 344 14.16 52.67 -21.55
CA GLN A 344 15.26 53.42 -20.96
C GLN A 344 16.24 53.91 -22.04
N ALA A 345 16.54 53.09 -23.05
CA ALA A 345 17.32 53.53 -24.19
C ALA A 345 16.63 54.65 -24.99
N TRP A 346 15.30 54.61 -25.12
CA TRP A 346 14.52 55.72 -25.69
C TRP A 346 14.57 56.97 -24.82
N ALA A 347 14.49 56.85 -23.49
CA ALA A 347 14.54 57.98 -22.57
C ALA A 347 15.82 58.82 -22.74
N ASN A 348 16.94 58.21 -23.13
CA ASN A 348 18.20 58.91 -23.37
C ASN A 348 18.18 59.88 -24.57
N ILE A 349 17.20 59.76 -25.47
CA ILE A 349 17.03 60.70 -26.60
C ILE A 349 15.77 61.56 -26.48
N LEU A 350 14.96 61.35 -25.44
CA LEU A 350 13.79 62.19 -25.17
C LEU A 350 14.20 63.43 -24.36
N PRO A 351 13.36 64.48 -24.34
CA PRO A 351 13.65 65.65 -23.54
C PRO A 351 13.64 65.27 -22.06
N SER A 352 14.70 65.59 -21.35
CA SER A 352 14.74 65.51 -19.89
C SER A 352 14.56 66.90 -19.31
N ALA A 353 13.84 66.99 -18.19
CA ALA A 353 13.71 68.20 -17.40
C ALA A 353 14.18 67.88 -15.99
N GLU A 354 15.06 68.71 -15.45
CA GLU A 354 15.57 68.59 -14.09
C GLU A 354 15.26 69.87 -13.32
N VAL A 355 14.77 69.69 -12.10
CA VAL A 355 14.60 70.78 -11.13
C VAL A 355 15.47 70.42 -9.95
N SER A 356 16.39 71.30 -9.60
CA SER A 356 17.30 71.11 -8.48
C SER A 356 17.22 72.28 -7.50
N ALA A 357 17.32 71.96 -6.22
CA ALA A 357 17.40 72.93 -5.15
C ALA A 357 18.58 72.54 -4.25
N THR A 358 19.61 73.38 -4.23
CA THR A 358 20.83 73.15 -3.46
C THR A 358 20.97 74.23 -2.41
N GLY A 359 20.91 73.84 -1.14
CA GLY A 359 21.23 74.68 0.00
C GLY A 359 22.68 74.49 0.42
N ARG A 360 23.42 75.58 0.63
CA ARG A 360 24.78 75.57 1.15
C ARG A 360 24.86 76.49 2.36
N ILE A 361 25.35 75.95 3.47
CA ILE A 361 25.70 76.71 4.68
C ILE A 361 27.19 76.53 4.89
N ILE A 362 27.90 77.64 5.13
CA ILE A 362 29.31 77.63 5.51
C ILE A 362 29.49 78.42 6.80
N ASP A 363 30.51 78.08 7.57
CA ASP A 363 30.84 78.77 8.83
C ASP A 363 31.12 80.26 8.58
N GLU A 364 30.76 81.11 9.55
CA GLU A 364 30.86 82.57 9.49
C GLU A 364 32.28 83.05 9.19
N ASP A 365 33.30 82.43 9.80
CA ASP A 365 34.72 82.72 9.58
C ASP A 365 35.16 82.45 8.13
N ARG A 366 34.62 81.40 7.52
CA ARG A 366 34.84 81.07 6.09
C ARG A 366 34.11 82.01 5.16
N ALA A 367 32.92 82.47 5.52
CA ALA A 367 32.17 83.46 4.75
C ALA A 367 32.87 84.83 4.78
N GLU A 368 33.37 85.25 5.95
CA GLU A 368 34.17 86.48 6.12
C GLU A 368 35.49 86.39 5.35
N ALA A 369 36.22 85.27 5.45
CA ALA A 369 37.45 85.02 4.70
C ALA A 369 37.26 85.03 3.17
N SER A 370 36.02 84.88 2.67
CA SER A 370 35.70 84.96 1.25
C SER A 370 35.59 86.39 0.71
N ASN A 371 35.74 87.42 1.56
CA ASN A 371 35.58 88.84 1.19
C ASN A 371 34.26 89.14 0.45
N GLY A 372 33.15 88.52 0.90
CA GLY A 372 31.82 88.73 0.32
C GLY A 372 31.54 87.97 -0.98
N SER A 373 32.46 87.12 -1.45
CA SER A 373 32.24 86.28 -2.64
C SER A 373 31.43 85.01 -2.34
N ALA A 374 31.34 84.58 -1.08
CA ALA A 374 30.51 83.47 -0.64
C ALA A 374 29.61 83.88 0.53
N ALA A 375 28.29 83.73 0.36
CA ALA A 375 27.33 83.92 1.45
C ALA A 375 27.41 82.78 2.48
N GLU A 376 27.19 83.12 3.76
CA GLU A 376 27.09 82.17 4.88
C GLU A 376 25.95 81.16 4.66
N GLN A 377 24.83 81.64 4.12
CA GLN A 377 23.68 80.83 3.73
C GLN A 377 23.31 81.12 2.28
N GLU A 378 23.20 80.09 1.47
CA GLU A 378 22.88 80.20 0.06
C GLU A 378 21.88 79.12 -0.36
N LEU A 379 20.77 79.53 -0.98
CA LEU A 379 19.81 78.65 -1.63
C LEU A 379 19.86 78.89 -3.13
N ARG A 380 20.23 77.86 -3.90
CA ARG A 380 20.14 77.88 -5.37
C ARG A 380 19.01 76.98 -5.82
N VAL A 381 18.04 77.55 -6.51
CA VAL A 381 16.97 76.81 -7.19
C VAL A 381 17.15 77.00 -8.68
N GLY A 382 17.20 75.90 -9.42
CA GLY A 382 17.35 75.90 -10.87
C GLY A 382 16.41 74.90 -11.52
N ALA A 383 15.97 75.23 -12.74
CA ALA A 383 15.28 74.31 -13.62
C ALA A 383 15.99 74.34 -14.98
N GLY A 384 16.21 73.17 -15.57
CA GLY A 384 16.84 73.01 -16.87
C GLY A 384 16.15 71.91 -17.68
N ALA A 385 16.14 72.06 -19.00
CA ALA A 385 15.69 71.02 -19.91
C ALA A 385 16.78 70.73 -20.95
N THR A 386 17.02 69.45 -21.20
CA THR A 386 18.05 68.97 -22.13
C THR A 386 17.42 68.06 -23.17
N GLN A 387 17.73 68.28 -24.44
CA GLN A 387 17.30 67.44 -25.55
C GLN A 387 18.51 67.08 -26.42
N VAL A 388 18.68 65.78 -26.68
CA VAL A 388 19.68 65.29 -27.63
C VAL A 388 19.16 65.52 -29.05
N LEU A 389 19.84 66.36 -29.84
CA LEU A 389 19.46 66.60 -31.24
C LEU A 389 20.01 65.53 -32.18
N VAL A 390 21.29 65.15 -32.01
CA VAL A 390 21.98 64.13 -32.82
C VAL A 390 22.95 63.35 -31.94
N SER A 391 22.84 62.02 -31.92
CA SER A 391 23.80 61.11 -31.27
C SER A 391 23.73 59.73 -31.92
N GLU A 392 24.77 59.35 -32.65
CA GLU A 392 24.85 58.01 -33.28
C GLU A 392 24.87 56.90 -32.22
N GLU A 393 25.60 57.11 -31.12
CA GLU A 393 25.69 56.17 -30.00
C GLU A 393 24.32 55.89 -29.37
N ALA A 394 23.49 56.91 -29.16
CA ALA A 394 22.18 56.74 -28.54
C ALA A 394 21.20 55.97 -29.46
N TRP A 395 21.19 56.29 -30.76
CA TRP A 395 20.39 55.56 -31.76
C TRP A 395 20.87 54.12 -31.97
N ALA A 396 22.19 53.91 -31.93
CA ALA A 396 22.78 52.58 -31.98
C ALA A 396 22.37 51.77 -30.75
N ASN A 397 22.42 52.35 -29.54
CA ASN A 397 22.01 51.67 -28.31
C ASN A 397 20.52 51.25 -28.36
N ILE A 398 19.61 52.09 -28.85
CA ILE A 398 18.20 51.70 -29.04
C ILE A 398 18.10 50.48 -29.97
N SER A 399 18.86 50.46 -31.06
CA SER A 399 18.89 49.35 -32.01
C SER A 399 19.46 48.08 -31.39
N VAL A 400 20.49 48.20 -30.55
CA VAL A 400 21.08 47.09 -29.77
C VAL A 400 20.05 46.55 -28.79
N GLN A 401 19.41 47.39 -27.97
CA GLN A 401 18.40 46.94 -27.00
C GLN A 401 17.21 46.26 -27.68
N LYS A 402 16.77 46.74 -28.85
CA LYS A 402 15.73 46.06 -29.64
C LYS A 402 16.15 44.67 -30.13
N LYS A 403 17.40 44.50 -30.54
CA LYS A 403 17.94 43.19 -30.95
C LYS A 403 18.08 42.25 -29.75
N LEU A 404 18.58 42.75 -28.62
CA LEU A 404 18.65 42.00 -27.36
C LEU A 404 17.27 41.57 -26.89
N GLN A 405 16.26 42.44 -27.00
CA GLN A 405 14.89 42.09 -26.66
C GLN A 405 14.33 40.97 -27.54
N ARG A 406 14.66 40.97 -28.83
CA ARG A 406 14.29 39.85 -29.72
C ARG A 406 14.96 38.56 -29.26
N GLY A 407 16.24 38.61 -28.91
CA GLY A 407 16.95 37.47 -28.31
C GLY A 407 16.24 36.92 -27.09
N ARG A 408 15.82 37.79 -26.15
CA ARG A 408 15.08 37.38 -24.94
C ARG A 408 13.75 36.67 -25.26
N VAL A 409 13.04 37.08 -26.30
CA VAL A 409 11.79 36.43 -26.75
C VAL A 409 12.07 35.02 -27.28
N GLU A 410 13.13 34.85 -28.08
CA GLU A 410 13.53 33.52 -28.56
C GLU A 410 14.05 32.64 -27.42
N ASP A 411 14.80 33.22 -26.47
CA ASP A 411 15.26 32.52 -25.27
C ASP A 411 14.06 32.06 -24.41
N GLU A 412 13.01 32.89 -24.29
CA GLU A 412 11.76 32.51 -23.60
C GLU A 412 11.06 31.32 -24.28
N GLU A 413 10.98 31.31 -25.61
CA GLU A 413 10.41 30.18 -26.35
C GLU A 413 11.28 28.93 -26.22
N GLY A 414 12.60 29.07 -26.18
CA GLY A 414 13.54 27.97 -25.86
C GLY A 414 13.24 27.34 -24.50
N ILE A 415 13.20 28.16 -23.44
CA ILE A 415 12.87 27.69 -22.08
C ILE A 415 11.47 27.07 -22.01
N ARG A 416 10.51 27.59 -22.79
CA ARG A 416 9.17 27.01 -22.88
C ARG A 416 9.21 25.59 -23.46
N LEU A 417 9.92 25.37 -24.57
CA LEU A 417 10.06 24.06 -25.19
C LEU A 417 10.83 23.08 -24.28
N ASP A 418 11.90 23.56 -23.63
CA ASP A 418 12.64 22.78 -22.63
C ASP A 418 11.74 22.36 -21.47
N THR A 419 10.89 23.26 -20.96
CA THR A 419 9.91 22.97 -19.91
C THR A 419 8.92 21.88 -20.33
N VAL A 420 8.46 21.91 -21.59
CA VAL A 420 7.59 20.84 -22.14
C VAL A 420 8.33 19.51 -22.13
N GLN A 421 9.55 19.47 -22.66
CA GLN A 421 10.34 18.25 -22.72
C GLN A 421 10.64 17.70 -21.32
N GLU A 422 11.08 18.55 -20.38
CA GLU A 422 11.36 18.15 -19.00
C GLU A 422 10.11 17.58 -18.30
N ALA A 423 8.94 18.18 -18.52
CA ALA A 423 7.69 17.68 -17.96
C ALA A 423 7.30 16.31 -18.53
N VAL A 424 7.47 16.11 -19.84
CA VAL A 424 7.25 14.82 -20.51
C VAL A 424 8.19 13.75 -19.94
N ASP A 425 9.49 14.05 -19.88
CA ASP A 425 10.51 13.13 -19.37
C ASP A 425 10.27 12.80 -17.90
N ALA A 426 9.93 13.79 -17.06
CA ALA A 426 9.63 13.56 -15.65
C ALA A 426 8.39 12.68 -15.46
N TYR A 427 7.33 12.90 -16.24
CA TYR A 427 6.11 12.08 -16.20
C TYR A 427 6.37 10.63 -16.61
N LEU A 428 7.06 10.42 -17.73
CA LEU A 428 7.40 9.07 -18.21
C LEU A 428 8.38 8.35 -17.26
N ASN A 429 9.33 9.08 -16.67
CA ASN A 429 10.24 8.53 -15.67
C ASN A 429 9.50 8.10 -14.40
N LEU A 430 8.49 8.85 -13.97
CA LEU A 430 7.63 8.45 -12.84
C LEU A 430 6.86 7.15 -13.14
N LEU A 431 6.23 7.05 -14.32
CA LEU A 431 5.54 5.83 -14.74
C LEU A 431 6.47 4.61 -14.77
N ARG A 432 7.67 4.78 -15.35
CA ARG A 432 8.69 3.72 -15.40
C ARG A 432 9.13 3.30 -14.00
N ALA A 433 9.42 4.27 -13.12
CA ALA A 433 9.88 3.99 -11.77
C ALA A 433 8.82 3.27 -10.93
N ARG A 434 7.53 3.62 -11.07
CA ARG A 434 6.40 2.90 -10.45
C ARG A 434 6.23 1.49 -10.97
N THR A 435 6.40 1.30 -12.28
CA THR A 435 6.36 -0.02 -12.89
C THR A 435 7.48 -0.90 -12.33
N LEU A 436 8.70 -0.36 -12.20
CA LEU A 436 9.82 -1.07 -11.59
C LEU A 436 9.56 -1.38 -10.11
N GLU A 437 9.03 -0.42 -9.35
CA GLU A 437 8.63 -0.65 -7.95
C GLU A 437 7.65 -1.83 -7.83
N ARG A 438 6.63 -1.89 -8.68
CA ARG A 438 5.67 -3.01 -8.73
C ARG A 438 6.37 -4.33 -9.07
N ILE A 439 7.22 -4.36 -10.09
CA ILE A 439 7.97 -5.56 -10.49
C ILE A 439 8.84 -6.07 -9.35
N GLU A 440 9.58 -5.20 -8.66
CA GLU A 440 10.43 -5.61 -7.54
C GLU A 440 9.60 -6.15 -6.36
N LYS A 441 8.43 -5.56 -6.09
CA LYS A 441 7.49 -6.08 -5.09
C LYS A 441 6.99 -7.48 -5.45
N ASP A 442 6.64 -7.71 -6.71
CA ASP A 442 6.18 -9.02 -7.21
C ASP A 442 7.31 -10.06 -7.20
N ASN A 443 8.55 -9.66 -7.52
CA ASN A 443 9.74 -10.48 -7.40
C ASN A 443 9.95 -10.93 -5.95
N LEU A 444 9.89 -9.99 -4.98
CA LEU A 444 9.99 -10.32 -3.56
C LEU A 444 8.91 -11.33 -3.11
N GLN A 445 7.67 -11.15 -3.58
CA GLN A 445 6.60 -12.13 -3.29
C GLN A 445 6.89 -13.50 -3.88
N THR A 446 7.44 -13.56 -5.09
CA THR A 446 7.82 -14.80 -5.75
C THR A 446 8.96 -15.51 -5.00
N THR A 447 9.98 -14.75 -4.58
CA THR A 447 11.09 -15.28 -3.75
C THR A 447 10.60 -15.83 -2.42
N ARG A 448 9.63 -15.18 -1.75
CA ARG A 448 8.99 -15.70 -0.54
C ARG A 448 8.31 -17.06 -0.77
N LYS A 449 7.60 -17.23 -1.89
CA LYS A 449 6.99 -18.53 -2.24
C LYS A 449 8.04 -19.62 -2.49
N HIS A 450 9.19 -19.26 -3.07
CA HIS A 450 10.30 -20.20 -3.24
C HIS A 450 10.90 -20.63 -1.91
N LEU A 451 11.01 -19.72 -0.93
CA LEU A 451 11.41 -20.08 0.43
C LEU A 451 10.41 -21.05 1.08
N GLU A 452 9.11 -20.78 0.98
CA GLU A 452 8.06 -21.67 1.52
C GLU A 452 8.18 -23.09 0.95
N LEU A 453 8.39 -23.20 -0.36
CA LEU A 453 8.59 -24.49 -1.03
C LEU A 453 9.89 -25.18 -0.58
N ALA A 454 10.97 -24.43 -0.39
CA ALA A 454 12.24 -24.98 0.07
C ALA A 454 12.14 -25.52 1.51
N GLN A 455 11.50 -24.77 2.42
CA GLN A 455 11.22 -25.20 3.78
C GLN A 455 10.32 -26.44 3.82
N LEU A 456 9.35 -26.54 2.90
CA LEU A 456 8.54 -27.74 2.78
C LEU A 456 9.38 -28.95 2.35
N ARG A 457 10.22 -28.80 1.32
CA ARG A 457 11.09 -29.88 0.83
C ARG A 457 12.11 -30.33 1.87
N GLU A 458 12.65 -29.40 2.65
CA GLU A 458 13.59 -29.69 3.73
C GLU A 458 12.91 -30.49 4.85
N ARG A 459 11.70 -30.11 5.27
CA ARG A 459 10.89 -30.89 6.23
C ARG A 459 10.53 -32.28 5.72
N LEU A 460 10.34 -32.44 4.41
CA LEU A 460 10.11 -33.73 3.77
C LEU A 460 11.41 -34.55 3.56
N GLY A 461 12.58 -34.00 3.92
CA GLY A 461 13.89 -34.66 3.73
C GLY A 461 14.34 -34.75 2.26
N VAL A 462 13.69 -34.00 1.36
CA VAL A 462 13.96 -34.00 -0.10
C VAL A 462 14.96 -32.90 -0.48
N SER A 463 15.23 -31.94 0.40
CA SER A 463 16.24 -30.89 0.21
C SER A 463 17.04 -30.63 1.48
N SER A 464 18.20 -29.97 1.32
CA SER A 464 19.09 -29.57 2.41
C SER A 464 18.76 -28.16 2.91
N SER A 465 19.08 -27.89 4.18
CA SER A 465 18.88 -26.57 4.81
C SER A 465 19.66 -25.44 4.09
N SER A 466 20.69 -25.77 3.30
CA SER A 466 21.36 -24.81 2.43
C SER A 466 20.45 -24.19 1.36
N GLU A 467 19.42 -24.91 0.88
CA GLU A 467 18.44 -24.33 -0.06
C GLU A 467 17.59 -23.26 0.64
N VAL A 468 17.21 -23.50 1.90
CA VAL A 468 16.47 -22.54 2.74
C VAL A 468 17.31 -21.27 2.95
N TYR A 469 18.55 -21.41 3.41
CA TYR A 469 19.45 -20.26 3.63
C TYR A 469 19.72 -19.47 2.34
N ARG A 470 19.82 -20.13 1.19
CA ARG A 470 19.94 -19.44 -0.10
C ARG A 470 18.73 -18.56 -0.37
N TRP A 471 17.51 -19.08 -0.19
CA TRP A 471 16.30 -18.29 -0.41
C TRP A 471 16.12 -17.16 0.61
N GLU A 472 16.56 -17.35 1.86
CA GLU A 472 16.60 -16.27 2.85
C GLU A 472 17.53 -15.11 2.42
N ILE A 473 18.72 -15.44 1.87
CA ILE A 473 19.63 -14.45 1.29
C ILE A 473 18.97 -13.74 0.10
N GLU A 474 18.31 -14.48 -0.79
CA GLU A 474 17.59 -13.88 -1.93
C GLU A 474 16.45 -12.96 -1.49
N ILE A 475 15.75 -13.26 -0.38
CA ILE A 475 14.75 -12.36 0.19
C ILE A 475 15.41 -11.06 0.66
N ALA A 476 16.59 -11.12 1.28
CA ALA A 476 17.30 -9.91 1.70
C ALA A 476 17.70 -9.04 0.50
N ASN A 477 18.22 -9.65 -0.57
CA ASN A 477 18.56 -8.96 -1.82
C ASN A 477 17.32 -8.36 -2.51
N ALA A 478 16.22 -9.11 -2.57
CA ALA A 478 14.96 -8.63 -3.12
C ALA A 478 14.40 -7.46 -2.30
N LYS A 479 14.46 -7.50 -0.97
CA LYS A 479 14.08 -6.36 -0.10
C LYS A 479 14.90 -5.12 -0.40
N GLN A 480 16.22 -5.25 -0.58
CA GLN A 480 17.08 -4.11 -0.96
C GLN A 480 16.68 -3.53 -2.33
N SER A 481 16.35 -4.40 -3.29
CA SER A 481 15.91 -3.99 -4.64
C SER A 481 14.58 -3.24 -4.60
N VAL A 482 13.61 -3.71 -3.82
CA VAL A 482 12.34 -3.02 -3.57
C VAL A 482 12.58 -1.64 -2.94
N LEU A 483 13.42 -1.54 -1.91
CA LEU A 483 13.72 -0.26 -1.25
C LEU A 483 14.34 0.75 -2.22
N SER A 484 15.26 0.29 -3.07
CA SER A 484 15.85 1.12 -4.13
C SER A 484 14.79 1.59 -5.13
N ALA A 485 13.91 0.70 -5.60
CA ALA A 485 12.86 1.03 -6.54
C ALA A 485 11.84 2.02 -5.96
N VAL A 486 11.43 1.85 -4.69
CA VAL A 486 10.58 2.82 -3.98
C VAL A 486 11.24 4.20 -3.88
N ALA A 487 12.54 4.25 -3.56
CA ALA A 487 13.27 5.51 -3.49
C ALA A 487 13.36 6.20 -4.87
N GLN A 488 13.58 5.43 -5.94
CA GLN A 488 13.59 5.94 -7.31
C GLN A 488 12.22 6.51 -7.72
N ALA A 489 11.13 5.79 -7.41
CA ALA A 489 9.77 6.26 -7.69
C ALA A 489 9.45 7.57 -6.95
N ARG A 490 9.83 7.67 -5.67
CA ARG A 490 9.67 8.91 -4.89
C ARG A 490 10.48 10.08 -5.46
N ASN A 491 11.73 9.85 -5.87
CA ASN A 491 12.55 10.89 -6.48
C ASN A 491 11.97 11.36 -7.82
N ALA A 492 11.49 10.44 -8.66
CA ALA A 492 10.82 10.79 -9.91
C ALA A 492 9.54 11.61 -9.66
N GLN A 493 8.76 11.28 -8.62
CA GLN A 493 7.59 12.05 -8.24
C GLN A 493 7.94 13.47 -7.78
N ARG A 494 8.96 13.62 -6.93
CA ARG A 494 9.45 14.93 -6.48
C ARG A 494 9.91 15.80 -7.64
N GLN A 495 10.60 15.19 -8.61
CA GLN A 495 11.04 15.89 -9.81
C GLN A 495 9.86 16.42 -10.63
N LEU A 496 8.81 15.60 -10.80
CA LEU A 496 7.59 16.02 -11.49
C LEU A 496 6.85 17.14 -10.71
N ASN A 497 6.71 16.99 -9.39
CA ASN A 497 6.09 18.01 -8.53
C ASN A 497 6.84 19.34 -8.56
N ARG A 498 8.19 19.31 -8.60
CA ARG A 498 9.02 20.52 -8.75
C ARG A 498 8.69 21.29 -10.04
N LEU A 499 8.52 20.59 -11.16
CA LEU A 499 8.20 21.23 -12.44
C LEU A 499 6.79 21.85 -12.46
N MET A 500 5.86 21.27 -11.71
CA MET A 500 4.48 21.75 -11.57
C MET A 500 4.28 22.75 -10.40
N ASP A 501 5.36 23.15 -9.72
CA ASP A 501 5.35 23.97 -8.51
C ASP A 501 4.38 23.46 -7.42
N ARG A 502 4.42 22.15 -7.17
CA ARG A 502 3.65 21.49 -6.10
C ARG A 502 4.55 21.10 -4.93
N PRO A 503 4.01 20.93 -3.71
CA PRO A 503 4.78 20.36 -2.61
C PRO A 503 5.45 19.04 -3.01
N LEU A 504 6.75 18.92 -2.75
CA LEU A 504 7.58 17.83 -3.28
C LEU A 504 7.02 16.44 -2.96
N ASP A 505 6.51 16.25 -1.75
CA ASP A 505 5.98 14.97 -1.26
C ASP A 505 4.47 14.82 -1.46
N GLU A 506 3.80 15.73 -2.16
CA GLU A 506 2.38 15.58 -2.51
C GLU A 506 2.18 14.35 -3.41
N ALA A 507 1.23 13.49 -3.05
CA ALA A 507 0.95 12.27 -3.80
C ALA A 507 0.37 12.60 -5.19
N VAL A 508 0.90 11.94 -6.22
CA VAL A 508 0.42 12.09 -7.61
C VAL A 508 -0.14 10.77 -8.09
N VAL A 509 -1.44 10.67 -8.36
CA VAL A 509 -1.98 9.48 -9.03
C VAL A 509 -1.90 9.71 -10.54
N THR A 510 -1.19 8.85 -11.28
CA THR A 510 -0.99 9.00 -12.73
C THR A 510 -1.92 8.07 -13.50
N GLU A 511 -2.27 8.45 -14.73
CA GLU A 511 -2.87 7.51 -15.68
C GLU A 511 -1.78 6.66 -16.36
N ASP A 512 -1.98 5.33 -16.39
CA ASP A 512 -1.07 4.41 -17.05
C ASP A 512 -1.10 4.64 -18.57
N LEU A 513 0.05 5.01 -19.14
CA LEU A 513 0.24 5.06 -20.58
C LEU A 513 0.66 3.67 -21.09
N GLY A 514 -0.28 2.93 -21.66
CA GLY A 514 0.06 1.71 -22.40
C GLY A 514 0.83 2.03 -23.69
N ILE A 515 1.66 1.10 -24.18
CA ILE A 515 2.36 1.22 -25.48
C ILE A 515 1.38 1.44 -26.64
N ALA A 516 0.13 0.99 -26.51
CA ALA A 516 -0.93 1.19 -27.49
C ALA A 516 -1.68 2.53 -27.34
N SER A 517 -1.27 3.41 -26.42
CA SER A 517 -1.96 4.69 -26.19
C SER A 517 -1.65 5.64 -27.35
N PRO A 518 -2.67 6.19 -28.04
CA PRO A 518 -2.47 7.16 -29.13
C PRO A 518 -1.61 8.37 -28.70
N GLN A 519 -1.70 8.74 -27.42
CA GLN A 519 -0.94 9.82 -26.78
C GLN A 519 0.58 9.59 -26.78
N PHE A 520 1.05 8.34 -26.91
CA PHE A 520 2.48 8.00 -26.90
C PHE A 520 3.15 8.32 -28.24
N PHE A 521 2.41 8.22 -29.35
CA PHE A 521 2.95 8.46 -30.67
C PHE A 521 2.60 9.85 -31.21
N LEU A 522 1.45 10.40 -30.81
CA LEU A 522 0.89 11.60 -31.41
C LEU A 522 0.24 12.47 -30.34
N ALA A 523 0.83 13.62 -30.08
CA ALA A 523 0.29 14.63 -29.15
C ALA A 523 -1.09 15.19 -29.59
N ASP A 524 -1.53 14.87 -30.82
CA ASP A 524 -2.80 15.27 -31.40
C ASP A 524 -3.50 14.07 -32.07
N GLU A 525 -4.74 13.77 -31.67
CA GLU A 525 -5.58 12.72 -32.29
C GLU A 525 -5.74 12.91 -33.81
N ARG A 526 -5.66 14.16 -34.31
CA ARG A 526 -5.75 14.44 -35.74
C ARG A 526 -4.55 13.86 -36.50
N LEU A 527 -3.36 13.90 -35.92
CA LEU A 527 -2.18 13.28 -36.53
C LEU A 527 -2.32 11.75 -36.56
N ALA A 528 -2.95 11.14 -35.56
CA ALA A 528 -3.22 9.69 -35.54
C ALA A 528 -4.16 9.24 -36.67
N GLN A 529 -5.02 10.15 -37.14
CA GLN A 529 -5.85 9.91 -38.30
C GLN A 529 -5.11 10.07 -39.63
N VAL A 530 -3.92 10.70 -39.65
CA VAL A 530 -3.13 10.95 -40.86
C VAL A 530 -1.93 10.00 -40.97
N LEU A 531 -1.29 9.63 -39.86
CA LEU A 531 -0.12 8.73 -39.84
C LEU A 531 -0.54 7.27 -39.61
N ARG A 532 -1.15 6.64 -40.62
CA ARG A 532 -1.73 5.29 -40.48
C ARG A 532 -0.76 4.17 -40.83
N ASN A 533 0.28 4.48 -41.60
CA ASN A 533 1.24 3.50 -42.08
C ASN A 533 2.65 4.12 -42.22
N SER A 534 3.65 3.27 -42.47
CA SER A 534 5.06 3.68 -42.58
C SER A 534 5.32 4.73 -43.65
N ARG A 535 4.54 4.75 -44.74
CA ARG A 535 4.68 5.73 -45.83
C ARG A 535 4.16 7.11 -45.42
N ASP A 536 3.09 7.16 -44.63
CA ASP A 536 2.57 8.42 -44.09
C ASP A 536 3.60 9.07 -43.14
N ILE A 537 4.33 8.25 -42.37
CA ILE A 537 5.41 8.71 -41.48
C ILE A 537 6.58 9.29 -42.29
N GLU A 538 7.00 8.64 -43.38
CA GLU A 538 8.05 9.17 -44.26
C GLU A 538 7.67 10.52 -44.87
N ILE A 539 6.43 10.65 -45.38
CA ILE A 539 5.91 11.90 -45.95
C ILE A 539 5.87 13.01 -44.90
N PHE A 540 5.43 12.70 -43.68
CA PHE A 540 5.40 13.67 -42.58
C PHE A 540 6.82 14.07 -42.16
N THR A 541 7.77 13.14 -42.17
CA THR A 541 9.17 13.41 -41.82
C THR A 541 9.81 14.35 -42.84
N GLU A 542 9.60 14.10 -44.15
CA GLU A 542 10.06 15.02 -45.21
C GLU A 542 9.43 16.41 -45.06
N PHE A 543 8.13 16.48 -44.79
CA PHE A 543 7.44 17.74 -44.54
C PHE A 543 8.03 18.49 -43.34
N ALA A 544 8.22 17.81 -42.20
CA ALA A 544 8.76 18.41 -40.97
C ALA A 544 10.20 18.91 -41.16
N VAL A 545 11.03 18.17 -41.90
CA VAL A 545 12.39 18.60 -42.24
C VAL A 545 12.37 19.85 -43.14
N GLN A 546 11.52 19.87 -44.17
CA GLN A 546 11.42 21.04 -45.06
C GLN A 546 10.88 22.28 -44.34
N ASP A 547 9.90 22.12 -43.45
CA ASP A 547 9.34 23.22 -42.68
C ASP A 547 10.35 23.74 -41.65
N GLY A 548 11.07 22.85 -40.98
CA GLY A 548 12.18 23.21 -40.09
C GLY A 548 13.26 24.02 -40.79
N LEU A 549 13.67 23.62 -42.00
CA LEU A 549 14.67 24.35 -42.80
C LEU A 549 14.19 25.70 -43.35
N LYS A 550 12.88 25.90 -43.49
CA LYS A 550 12.29 27.18 -43.92
C LYS A 550 12.17 28.19 -42.79
N ASN A 551 11.99 27.69 -41.57
CA ASN A 551 11.71 28.50 -40.38
C ASN A 551 12.91 28.62 -39.44
N SER A 552 14.02 27.90 -39.70
CA SER A 552 15.37 28.14 -39.16
C SER A 552 16.07 29.27 -39.90
#